data_AF-A0A7C1VEU5-F1
#
_entry.id   AF-A0A7C1VEU5-F1
#
_cell.length_a   1.000
_cell.length_b   1.000
_cell.length_c   1.000
_cell.angle_alpha   90.00
_cell.angle_beta   90.00
_cell.angle_gamma   90.00
#
_symmetry.space_group_name_H-M   'P 1'
#
loop_
_entity.id
_entity.type
_entity.pdbx_description
1 polymer ?
#
loop_
_entity_poly.entity_id
_entity_poly.type
_entity_poly.pdbx_seq_one_letter_code
_entity_poly.pdbx_strand_id
1 'polypeptide(L)'
;MAEAHKLNLSSQGIALKALFTGYLIVVAIGYLMAIVQIQFTHGMADGKLGLSIDDIVYSYYGKRSGSVLEAKLNGSMKVMAPEEDRLKIIDWVHKGADEESFNSTGIRKIMETNCIACHSAGSGMSIPDWTKFENVAKAAETDTGATFSSLARVSHIHLFGIAFIFMFVGLIFSLAAGVPRYLKAGMIVTPYIFLILDISSWWLTKLNPNFAWLVIIGGSAMALSFAFMWTVSMYEMWIRPRKGVDNRDALLDE
;
A
#
# COMPACT_ATOMS: atom_id res chain seq x y z
N MET A 1 -18.05 29.26 -44.60
CA MET A 1 -17.68 29.65 -43.23
C MET A 1 -17.05 28.43 -42.59
N ALA A 2 -15.84 28.51 -42.03
CA ALA A 2 -15.27 27.37 -41.31
C ALA A 2 -16.17 27.08 -40.11
N GLU A 3 -16.60 25.83 -39.92
CA GLU A 3 -17.35 25.45 -38.72
C GLU A 3 -16.52 25.80 -37.48
N ALA A 4 -17.16 26.40 -36.48
CA ALA A 4 -16.51 26.74 -35.23
C ALA A 4 -16.00 25.45 -34.57
N HIS A 5 -14.68 25.25 -34.57
CA HIS A 5 -14.05 24.13 -33.87
C HIS A 5 -14.39 24.25 -32.37
N LYS A 6 -15.29 23.40 -31.89
CA LYS A 6 -15.64 23.35 -30.47
C LYS A 6 -14.52 22.70 -29.67
N LEU A 7 -14.27 23.18 -28.47
CA LEU A 7 -13.29 22.61 -27.54
C LEU A 7 -13.95 21.46 -26.76
N ASN A 8 -14.13 20.31 -27.42
CA ASN A 8 -14.58 19.07 -26.78
C ASN A 8 -13.83 17.85 -27.33
N LEU A 9 -13.84 16.72 -26.62
CA LEU A 9 -13.12 15.49 -27.02
C LEU A 9 -13.61 14.90 -28.35
N SER A 10 -14.89 15.05 -28.68
CA SER A 10 -15.50 14.47 -29.88
C SER A 10 -15.06 15.16 -31.17
N SER A 11 -14.89 16.47 -31.15
CA SER A 11 -14.54 17.32 -32.31
C SER A 11 -13.04 17.42 -32.58
N GLN A 12 -12.17 16.94 -31.68
CA GLN A 12 -10.72 17.05 -31.86
C GLN A 12 -10.19 16.24 -33.06
N GLY A 13 -9.13 16.75 -33.66
CA GLY A 13 -8.38 16.05 -34.72
C GLY A 13 -7.75 14.75 -34.24
N ILE A 14 -7.44 13.86 -35.21
CA ILE A 14 -6.92 12.52 -34.94
C ILE A 14 -5.62 12.51 -34.15
N ALA A 15 -4.74 13.51 -34.36
CA ALA A 15 -3.46 13.62 -33.65
C ALA A 15 -3.65 13.78 -32.13
N LEU A 16 -4.57 14.66 -31.71
CA LEU A 16 -4.84 14.91 -30.30
C LEU A 16 -5.56 13.71 -29.66
N LYS A 17 -6.52 13.11 -30.38
CA LYS A 17 -7.17 11.87 -29.94
C LYS A 17 -6.18 10.73 -29.75
N ALA A 18 -5.22 10.56 -30.67
CA ALA A 18 -4.17 9.56 -30.57
C ALA A 18 -3.26 9.82 -29.37
N LEU A 19 -2.84 11.07 -29.14
CA LEU A 19 -2.03 11.45 -27.98
C LEU A 19 -2.74 11.12 -26.65
N PHE A 20 -3.99 11.59 -26.49
CA PHE A 20 -4.77 11.37 -25.28
C PHE A 20 -5.07 9.89 -25.05
N THR A 21 -5.41 9.16 -26.12
CA THR A 21 -5.66 7.73 -26.04
C THR A 21 -4.41 6.94 -25.65
N GLY A 22 -3.27 7.25 -26.27
CA GLY A 22 -2.00 6.61 -25.94
C GLY A 22 -1.64 6.82 -24.47
N TYR A 23 -1.74 8.05 -23.98
CA TYR A 23 -1.54 8.37 -22.57
C TYR A 23 -2.49 7.59 -21.66
N LEU A 24 -3.81 7.65 -21.92
CA LEU A 24 -4.82 6.98 -21.10
C LEU A 24 -4.67 5.45 -21.07
N ILE A 25 -4.24 4.83 -22.17
CA ILE A 25 -3.98 3.38 -22.22
C ILE A 25 -2.75 3.03 -21.37
N VAL A 26 -1.64 3.77 -21.52
CA VAL A 26 -0.42 3.51 -20.74
C VAL A 26 -0.68 3.69 -19.24
N VAL A 27 -1.39 4.74 -18.85
CA VAL A 27 -1.78 4.96 -17.45
C VAL A 27 -2.69 3.83 -16.95
N ALA A 28 -3.66 3.37 -17.74
CA ALA A 28 -4.53 2.26 -17.35
C ALA A 28 -3.74 0.95 -17.13
N ILE A 29 -2.78 0.64 -18.01
CA ILE A 29 -1.86 -0.49 -17.82
C ILE A 29 -1.04 -0.32 -16.55
N GLY A 30 -0.49 0.88 -16.32
CA GLY A 30 0.23 1.21 -15.09
C GLY A 30 -0.62 1.00 -13.83
N TYR A 31 -1.91 1.38 -13.87
CA TYR A 31 -2.85 1.16 -12.78
C TYR A 31 -3.08 -0.34 -12.49
N LEU A 32 -3.23 -1.15 -13.54
CA LEU A 32 -3.34 -2.61 -13.39
C LEU A 32 -2.07 -3.22 -12.80
N MET A 33 -0.89 -2.76 -13.23
CA MET A 33 0.39 -3.19 -12.67
C MET A 33 0.55 -2.78 -11.21
N ALA A 34 0.02 -1.62 -10.80
CA ALA A 34 0.00 -1.22 -9.40
C ALA A 34 -0.84 -2.18 -8.54
N ILE A 35 -1.99 -2.64 -9.04
CA ILE A 35 -2.80 -3.66 -8.36
C ILE A 35 -2.00 -4.96 -8.20
N VAL A 36 -1.33 -5.42 -9.25
CA VAL A 36 -0.45 -6.59 -9.19
C VAL A 36 0.66 -6.40 -8.15
N GLN A 37 1.31 -5.24 -8.14
CA GLN A 37 2.34 -4.90 -7.17
C GLN A 37 1.82 -4.92 -5.73
N ILE A 38 0.59 -4.44 -5.49
CA ILE A 38 -0.05 -4.51 -4.17
C ILE A 38 -0.23 -5.96 -3.73
N GLN A 39 -0.63 -6.86 -4.63
CA GLN A 39 -0.74 -8.29 -4.29
C GLN A 39 0.61 -8.89 -3.90
N PHE A 40 1.69 -8.57 -4.62
CA PHE A 40 3.03 -9.07 -4.29
C PHE A 40 3.65 -8.46 -3.04
N THR A 41 3.31 -7.21 -2.73
CA THR A 41 3.95 -6.45 -1.63
C THR A 41 3.17 -6.60 -0.32
N HIS A 42 1.84 -6.68 -0.41
CA HIS A 42 0.93 -6.66 0.74
C HIS A 42 0.01 -7.86 0.79
N GLY A 43 -0.47 -8.37 -0.35
CA GLY A 43 -1.52 -9.39 -0.42
C GLY A 43 -1.14 -10.83 -0.04
N MET A 44 -0.07 -11.00 0.74
CA MET A 44 0.30 -12.25 1.41
C MET A 44 0.85 -12.00 2.82
N ALA A 45 0.68 -10.80 3.38
CA ALA A 45 1.22 -10.47 4.69
C ALA A 45 0.51 -11.21 5.82
N ASP A 46 -0.75 -11.60 5.63
CA ASP A 46 -1.54 -12.46 6.50
C ASP A 46 -1.42 -13.97 6.17
N GLY A 47 -0.66 -14.31 5.12
CA GLY A 47 -0.43 -15.68 4.65
C GLY A 47 -1.51 -16.26 3.74
N LYS A 48 -2.52 -15.49 3.34
CA LYS A 48 -3.55 -15.86 2.36
C LYS A 48 -3.34 -15.09 1.06
N LEU A 49 -3.88 -15.62 -0.03
CA LEU A 49 -3.89 -14.89 -1.31
C LEU A 49 -5.02 -13.86 -1.31
N GLY A 50 -4.68 -12.60 -1.57
CA GLY A 50 -5.63 -11.50 -1.68
C GLY A 50 -5.22 -10.31 -0.81
N LEU A 51 -5.91 -9.18 -0.92
CA LEU A 51 -5.68 -8.04 -0.03
C LEU A 51 -6.77 -7.99 1.04
N SER A 52 -6.42 -8.33 2.28
CA SER A 52 -7.25 -8.21 3.46
C SER A 52 -6.92 -6.95 4.27
N ILE A 53 -7.75 -6.62 5.26
CA ILE A 53 -7.43 -5.55 6.21
C ILE A 53 -6.22 -5.93 7.06
N ASP A 54 -6.12 -7.21 7.42
CA ASP A 54 -5.03 -7.73 8.23
C ASP A 54 -3.69 -7.61 7.48
N ASP A 55 -3.67 -7.79 6.16
CA ASP A 55 -2.49 -7.55 5.33
C ASP A 55 -1.96 -6.12 5.45
N ILE A 56 -2.87 -5.15 5.42
CA ILE A 56 -2.55 -3.72 5.54
C ILE A 56 -2.05 -3.42 6.96
N VAL A 57 -2.72 -3.97 7.97
CA VAL A 57 -2.29 -3.83 9.37
C VAL A 57 -0.89 -4.40 9.56
N TYR A 58 -0.61 -5.62 9.11
CA TYR A 58 0.72 -6.22 9.21
C TYR A 58 1.77 -5.41 8.44
N SER A 59 1.42 -4.92 7.25
CA SER A 59 2.34 -4.14 6.42
C SER A 59 2.75 -2.80 7.06
N TYR A 60 1.83 -2.08 7.70
CA TYR A 60 2.09 -0.71 8.20
C TYR A 60 2.26 -0.63 9.72
N TYR A 61 1.39 -1.30 10.47
CA TYR A 61 1.42 -1.33 11.94
C TYR A 61 2.41 -2.36 12.49
N GLY A 62 2.60 -3.46 11.74
CA GLY A 62 3.36 -4.63 12.14
C GLY A 62 2.63 -5.53 13.11
N LYS A 63 3.12 -6.75 13.28
CA LYS A 63 2.63 -7.65 14.33
C LYS A 63 3.21 -7.28 15.70
N ARG A 64 2.69 -6.20 16.29
CA ARG A 64 3.13 -5.71 17.62
C ARG A 64 2.77 -6.60 18.80
N SER A 65 2.05 -7.69 18.57
CA SER A 65 1.66 -8.66 19.60
C SER A 65 2.79 -9.64 19.98
N GLY A 66 4.03 -9.40 19.52
CA GLY A 66 5.22 -10.10 19.98
C GLY A 66 6.20 -10.47 18.88
N SER A 67 7.43 -10.78 19.27
CA SER A 67 8.48 -11.27 18.36
C SER A 67 8.24 -12.72 17.94
N VAL A 68 9.01 -13.21 16.94
CA VAL A 68 8.99 -14.64 16.57
C VAL A 68 9.34 -15.49 17.79
N LEU A 69 10.30 -15.05 18.60
CA LEU A 69 10.73 -15.72 19.82
C LEU A 69 9.58 -15.79 20.83
N GLU A 70 8.89 -14.68 21.09
CA GLU A 70 7.73 -14.66 21.99
C GLU A 70 6.58 -15.55 21.49
N ALA A 71 6.27 -15.51 20.20
CA ALA A 71 5.22 -16.34 19.61
C ALA A 71 5.54 -17.84 19.75
N LYS A 72 6.80 -18.24 19.56
CA LYS A 72 7.23 -19.63 19.73
C LYS A 72 7.17 -20.05 21.19
N LEU A 73 7.62 -19.19 22.10
CA LEU A 73 7.56 -19.44 23.54
C LEU A 73 6.11 -19.55 24.05
N ASN A 74 5.16 -18.77 23.53
CA ASN A 74 3.74 -18.94 23.86
C ASN A 74 3.06 -20.10 23.14
N GLY A 75 3.72 -20.70 22.13
CA GLY A 75 3.19 -21.75 21.27
C GLY A 75 4.00 -23.04 21.31
N SER A 76 4.61 -23.40 20.16
CA SER A 76 5.25 -24.71 19.97
C SER A 76 6.42 -24.99 20.92
N MET A 77 7.09 -23.95 21.43
CA MET A 77 8.22 -24.06 22.36
C MET A 77 7.81 -23.85 23.83
N LYS A 78 6.51 -23.70 24.13
CA LYS A 78 6.02 -23.42 25.49
C LYS A 78 6.46 -24.44 26.53
N VAL A 79 6.58 -25.70 26.14
CA VAL A 79 6.96 -26.81 27.03
C VAL A 79 8.47 -27.04 27.12
N MET A 80 9.27 -26.29 26.35
CA MET A 80 10.73 -26.47 26.28
C MET A 80 11.50 -25.62 27.29
N ALA A 81 10.82 -24.74 28.01
CA ALA A 81 11.39 -23.97 29.11
C ALA A 81 10.35 -23.83 30.25
N PRO A 82 10.77 -23.79 31.52
CA PRO A 82 9.89 -23.46 32.63
C PRO A 82 9.18 -22.12 32.42
N GLU A 83 8.00 -21.97 33.01
CA GLU A 83 7.20 -20.75 32.86
C GLU A 83 7.96 -19.48 33.28
N GLU A 84 8.69 -19.53 34.40
CA GLU A 84 9.48 -18.41 34.90
C GLU A 84 10.56 -17.97 33.89
N ASP A 85 11.33 -18.92 33.37
CA ASP A 85 12.39 -18.68 32.38
C ASP A 85 11.82 -18.12 31.08
N ARG A 86 10.70 -18.67 30.64
CA ARG A 86 9.97 -18.22 29.46
C ARG A 86 9.51 -16.76 29.61
N LEU A 87 8.91 -16.42 30.74
CA LEU A 87 8.43 -15.07 31.01
C LEU A 87 9.59 -14.07 31.09
N LYS A 88 10.75 -14.46 31.64
CA LYS A 88 11.96 -13.63 31.63
C LYS A 88 12.44 -13.34 30.20
N ILE A 89 12.44 -14.33 29.31
CA ILE A 89 12.82 -14.11 27.90
C ILE A 89 11.81 -13.15 27.22
N ILE A 90 10.51 -13.34 27.45
CA ILE A 90 9.47 -12.49 26.86
C ILE A 90 9.60 -11.03 27.36
N ASP A 91 9.83 -10.84 28.66
CA ASP A 91 10.06 -9.51 29.24
C ASP A 91 11.33 -8.84 28.68
N TRP A 92 12.42 -9.60 28.49
CA TRP A 92 13.63 -9.12 27.81
C TRP A 92 13.37 -8.70 26.36
N VAL A 93 12.59 -9.48 25.61
CA VAL A 93 12.13 -9.13 24.26
C VAL A 93 11.35 -7.81 24.27
N HIS A 94 10.39 -7.65 25.20
CA HIS A 94 9.58 -6.44 25.32
C HIS A 94 10.40 -5.20 25.68
N LYS A 95 11.54 -5.38 26.35
CA LYS A 95 12.48 -4.32 26.71
C LYS A 95 13.46 -3.94 25.60
N GLY A 96 13.37 -4.57 24.42
CA GLY A 96 14.15 -4.20 23.24
C GLY A 96 15.26 -5.18 22.87
N ALA A 97 15.38 -6.30 23.60
CA ALA A 97 16.26 -7.42 23.26
C ALA A 97 17.75 -7.03 23.05
N ASP A 98 18.30 -6.14 23.88
CA ASP A 98 19.70 -5.69 23.76
C ASP A 98 20.69 -6.74 24.30
N GLU A 99 21.94 -6.67 23.80
CA GLU A 99 22.99 -7.65 24.11
C GLU A 99 23.52 -7.54 25.55
N GLU A 100 23.55 -6.32 26.10
CA GLU A 100 24.04 -6.09 27.47
C GLU A 100 23.10 -6.76 28.47
N SER A 101 21.79 -6.55 28.34
CA SER A 101 20.79 -7.19 29.17
C SER A 101 20.72 -8.70 28.91
N PHE A 102 20.90 -9.16 27.67
CA PHE A 102 20.96 -10.59 27.35
C PHE A 102 22.03 -11.35 28.17
N ASN A 103 23.22 -10.74 28.31
CA ASN A 103 24.33 -11.32 29.06
C ASN A 103 24.21 -11.09 30.57
N SER A 104 23.72 -9.93 31.02
CA SER A 104 23.71 -9.55 32.44
C SER A 104 22.49 -10.04 33.24
N THR A 105 21.35 -10.27 32.58
CA THR A 105 20.09 -10.65 33.26
C THR A 105 19.83 -12.15 33.30
N GLY A 106 20.81 -12.96 32.84
CA GLY A 106 20.73 -14.42 32.88
C GLY A 106 19.97 -15.04 31.71
N ILE A 107 19.47 -14.27 30.74
CA ILE A 107 18.79 -14.79 29.54
C ILE A 107 19.70 -15.70 28.75
N ARG A 108 20.98 -15.34 28.57
CA ARG A 108 21.98 -16.20 27.94
C ARG A 108 22.05 -17.58 28.59
N LYS A 109 22.09 -17.62 29.93
CA LYS A 109 22.14 -18.87 30.69
C LYS A 109 20.87 -19.70 30.51
N ILE A 110 19.71 -19.05 30.43
CA ILE A 110 18.44 -19.72 30.13
C ILE A 110 18.48 -20.36 28.73
N MET A 111 18.96 -19.62 27.72
CA MET A 111 19.09 -20.15 26.35
C MET A 111 20.09 -21.32 26.29
N GLU A 112 21.23 -21.21 26.97
CA GLU A 112 22.23 -22.27 27.10
C GLU A 112 21.65 -23.55 27.73
N THR A 113 20.79 -23.39 28.74
CA THR A 113 20.21 -24.51 29.49
C THR A 113 19.06 -25.19 28.73
N ASN A 114 18.14 -24.39 28.19
CA ASN A 114 16.85 -24.90 27.72
C ASN A 114 16.76 -24.97 26.19
N CYS A 115 17.65 -24.33 25.44
CA CYS A 115 17.41 -24.06 24.03
C CYS A 115 18.54 -24.47 23.09
N ILE A 116 19.80 -24.16 23.43
CA ILE A 116 20.97 -24.36 22.55
C ILE A 116 21.20 -25.85 22.20
N ALA A 117 20.78 -26.78 23.06
CA ALA A 117 20.83 -28.20 22.77
C ALA A 117 20.18 -28.56 21.42
N CYS A 118 19.08 -27.87 21.07
CA CYS A 118 18.40 -28.00 19.78
C CYS A 118 18.76 -26.85 18.83
N HIS A 119 18.84 -25.62 19.35
CA HIS A 119 19.15 -24.41 18.60
C HIS A 119 20.66 -24.19 18.47
N SER A 120 21.37 -25.15 17.89
CA SER A 120 22.79 -25.05 17.58
C SER A 120 23.10 -25.66 16.22
N ALA A 121 24.17 -25.17 15.57
CA ALA A 121 24.65 -25.74 14.31
C ALA A 121 25.00 -27.24 14.42
N GLY A 122 25.40 -27.70 15.61
CA GLY A 122 25.76 -29.10 15.87
C GLY A 122 24.57 -30.04 16.04
N SER A 123 23.34 -29.53 16.20
CA SER A 123 22.14 -30.36 16.41
C SER A 123 21.67 -31.10 15.15
N GLY A 124 22.11 -30.65 13.95
CA GLY A 124 21.64 -31.15 12.67
C GLY A 124 20.20 -30.78 12.29
N MET A 125 19.51 -29.98 13.11
CA MET A 125 18.15 -29.52 12.83
C MET A 125 18.14 -28.24 12.00
N SER A 126 17.17 -28.13 11.09
CA SER A 126 16.95 -26.92 10.27
C SER A 126 16.16 -25.86 11.05
N ILE A 127 16.74 -25.41 12.17
CA ILE A 127 16.18 -24.38 13.06
C ILE A 127 17.24 -23.33 13.40
N PRO A 128 16.86 -22.11 13.83
CA PRO A 128 17.81 -21.02 14.06
C PRO A 128 18.88 -21.38 15.10
N ASP A 129 20.12 -20.98 14.87
CA ASP A 129 21.26 -21.22 15.76
C ASP A 129 21.35 -20.13 16.84
N TRP A 130 21.04 -20.46 18.09
CA TRP A 130 21.02 -19.54 19.23
C TRP A 130 22.36 -19.48 19.98
N THR A 131 23.41 -20.14 19.47
CA THR A 131 24.78 -19.93 19.98
C THR A 131 25.33 -18.54 19.66
N LYS A 132 24.71 -17.86 18.68
CA LYS A 132 25.07 -16.52 18.22
C LYS A 132 23.97 -15.54 18.60
N PHE A 133 24.34 -14.48 19.31
CA PHE A 133 23.38 -13.47 19.78
C PHE A 133 22.61 -12.84 18.62
N GLU A 134 23.26 -12.60 17.48
CA GLU A 134 22.66 -11.95 16.31
C GLU A 134 21.42 -12.70 15.80
N ASN A 135 21.44 -14.03 15.87
CA ASN A 135 20.31 -14.87 15.46
C ASN A 135 19.16 -14.81 16.48
N VAL A 136 19.49 -14.72 17.78
CA VAL A 136 18.50 -14.55 18.85
C VAL A 136 17.87 -13.17 18.76
N ALA A 137 18.67 -12.12 18.60
CA ALA A 137 18.24 -10.74 18.42
C ALA A 137 17.28 -10.63 17.22
N LYS A 138 17.62 -11.24 16.08
CA LYS A 138 16.73 -11.28 14.90
C LYS A 138 15.40 -11.99 15.17
N ALA A 139 15.41 -13.05 15.98
CA ALA A 139 14.16 -13.73 16.39
C ALA A 139 13.36 -12.93 17.43
N ALA A 140 14.05 -12.07 18.20
CA ALA A 140 13.49 -11.19 19.22
C ALA A 140 12.99 -9.85 18.65
N GLU A 141 13.34 -9.49 17.41
CA GLU A 141 12.80 -8.31 16.75
C GLU A 141 11.27 -8.34 16.71
N THR A 142 10.65 -7.28 17.21
CA THR A 142 9.21 -7.07 17.08
C THR A 142 8.94 -6.51 15.69
N ASP A 143 8.05 -7.13 14.95
CA ASP A 143 7.60 -6.59 13.67
C ASP A 143 6.79 -5.31 13.93
N THR A 144 7.39 -4.17 13.59
CA THR A 144 6.72 -2.87 13.67
C THR A 144 6.09 -2.44 12.35
N GLY A 145 6.16 -3.26 11.30
CA GLY A 145 5.71 -2.93 9.96
C GLY A 145 6.63 -1.93 9.26
N ALA A 146 6.12 -1.22 8.26
CA ALA A 146 6.89 -0.28 7.43
C ALA A 146 7.70 0.73 8.26
N THR A 147 8.97 0.95 7.91
CA THR A 147 9.82 1.94 8.60
C THR A 147 9.40 3.37 8.25
N PHE A 148 9.64 4.34 9.14
CA PHE A 148 9.35 5.76 8.86
C PHE A 148 10.08 6.28 7.60
N SER A 149 11.32 5.83 7.37
CA SER A 149 12.08 6.18 6.16
C SER A 149 11.43 5.64 4.89
N SER A 150 10.96 4.39 4.91
CA SER A 150 10.18 3.81 3.81
C SER A 150 8.89 4.61 3.59
N LEU A 151 8.15 4.89 4.66
CA LEU A 151 6.88 5.60 4.61
C LEU A 151 7.03 7.01 4.02
N ALA A 152 8.05 7.76 4.45
CA ALA A 152 8.36 9.07 3.90
C ALA A 152 8.72 9.01 2.40
N ARG A 153 9.55 8.05 2.01
CA ARG A 153 9.94 7.85 0.61
C ARG A 153 8.75 7.53 -0.29
N VAL A 154 7.95 6.55 0.11
CA VAL A 154 6.78 6.11 -0.67
C VAL A 154 5.73 7.22 -0.72
N SER A 155 5.48 7.92 0.40
CA SER A 155 4.61 9.11 0.45
C SER A 155 5.05 10.17 -0.56
N HIS A 156 6.35 10.52 -0.58
CA HIS A 156 6.89 11.52 -1.50
C HIS A 156 6.67 11.13 -2.97
N ILE A 157 7.01 9.88 -3.33
CA ILE A 157 6.85 9.38 -4.71
C ILE A 157 5.38 9.39 -5.13
N HIS A 158 4.47 8.96 -4.25
CA HIS A 158 3.04 8.88 -4.58
C HIS A 158 2.39 10.25 -4.65
N LEU A 159 2.69 11.18 -3.72
CA LEU A 159 2.16 12.55 -3.77
C LEU A 159 2.46 13.21 -5.11
N PHE A 160 3.73 13.20 -5.54
CA PHE A 160 4.11 13.84 -6.78
C PHE A 160 3.64 13.04 -8.00
N GLY A 161 3.92 11.74 -8.05
CA GLY A 161 3.61 10.90 -9.21
C GLY A 161 2.13 10.85 -9.51
N ILE A 162 1.29 10.58 -8.51
CA ILE A 162 -0.16 10.44 -8.67
C ILE A 162 -0.80 11.80 -8.97
N ALA A 163 -0.34 12.89 -8.35
CA ALA A 163 -0.84 14.23 -8.67
C ALA A 163 -0.60 14.60 -10.14
N PHE A 164 0.57 14.28 -10.71
CA PHE A 164 0.83 14.49 -12.13
C PHE A 164 -0.06 13.62 -13.02
N ILE A 165 -0.24 12.34 -12.67
CA ILE A 165 -1.13 11.45 -13.43
C ILE A 165 -2.55 12.03 -13.48
N PHE A 166 -3.12 12.38 -12.32
CA PHE A 166 -4.48 12.90 -12.27
C PHE A 166 -4.62 14.31 -12.85
N MET A 167 -3.55 15.11 -12.89
CA MET A 167 -3.56 16.38 -13.63
C MET A 167 -3.81 16.16 -15.12
N PHE A 168 -3.10 15.23 -15.76
CA PHE A 168 -3.29 14.97 -17.19
C PHE A 168 -4.59 14.19 -17.47
N VAL A 169 -4.95 13.20 -16.65
CA VAL A 169 -6.24 12.51 -16.79
C VAL A 169 -7.40 13.51 -16.62
N GLY A 170 -7.35 14.36 -15.59
CA GLY A 170 -8.36 15.38 -15.33
C GLY A 170 -8.41 16.45 -16.42
N LEU A 171 -7.26 16.85 -16.98
CA LEU A 171 -7.20 17.78 -18.11
C LEU A 171 -7.83 17.20 -19.38
N ILE A 172 -7.58 15.93 -19.69
CA ILE A 172 -8.23 15.27 -20.84
C ILE A 172 -9.73 15.17 -20.59
N PHE A 173 -10.11 14.74 -19.39
CA PHE A 173 -11.52 14.58 -19.01
C PHE A 173 -12.28 15.92 -18.92
N SER A 174 -11.64 17.04 -18.61
CA SER A 174 -12.30 18.34 -18.57
C SER A 174 -12.85 18.76 -19.94
N LEU A 175 -12.26 18.23 -21.03
CA LEU A 175 -12.72 18.39 -22.41
C LEU A 175 -13.92 17.49 -22.76
N ALA A 176 -14.42 16.68 -21.82
CA ALA A 176 -15.65 15.91 -22.01
C ALA A 176 -16.88 16.83 -21.94
N ALA A 177 -17.69 16.85 -23.00
CA ALA A 177 -18.84 17.74 -23.10
C ALA A 177 -20.16 17.10 -22.62
N GLY A 178 -20.15 15.79 -22.34
CA GLY A 178 -21.33 15.04 -21.90
C GLY A 178 -21.52 14.94 -20.39
N VAL A 179 -20.69 15.61 -19.60
CA VAL A 179 -20.73 15.52 -18.13
C VAL A 179 -21.21 16.84 -17.52
N PRO A 180 -22.22 16.82 -16.63
CA PRO A 180 -22.66 18.02 -15.91
C PRO A 180 -21.53 18.69 -15.13
N ARG A 181 -21.49 20.03 -15.11
CA ARG A 181 -20.39 20.83 -14.55
C ARG A 181 -19.94 20.43 -13.14
N TYR A 182 -20.88 20.21 -12.21
CA TYR A 182 -20.55 19.89 -10.83
C TYR A 182 -20.04 18.46 -10.68
N LEU A 183 -20.56 17.53 -11.49
CA LEU A 183 -20.03 16.17 -11.53
C LEU A 183 -18.62 16.18 -12.12
N LYS A 184 -18.41 16.89 -13.22
CA LYS A 184 -17.09 17.04 -13.86
C LYS A 184 -16.05 17.58 -12.86
N ALA A 185 -16.36 18.69 -12.19
CA ALA A 185 -15.49 19.28 -11.16
C ALA A 185 -15.26 18.32 -9.98
N GLY A 186 -16.32 17.67 -9.47
CA GLY A 186 -16.22 16.70 -8.39
C GLY A 186 -15.30 15.53 -8.73
N MET A 187 -15.41 14.97 -9.93
CA MET A 187 -14.57 13.85 -10.38
C MET A 187 -13.11 14.26 -10.55
N ILE A 188 -12.84 15.49 -11.02
CA ILE A 188 -11.47 16.02 -11.13
C ILE A 188 -10.85 16.24 -9.74
N VAL A 189 -11.60 16.74 -8.77
CA VAL A 189 -11.06 17.03 -7.42
C VAL A 189 -10.90 15.77 -6.57
N THR A 190 -11.77 14.78 -6.74
CA THR A 190 -11.84 13.55 -5.92
C THR A 190 -10.48 12.87 -5.75
N PRO A 191 -9.68 12.59 -6.80
CA PRO A 191 -8.39 11.93 -6.66
C PRO A 191 -7.41 12.66 -5.75
N TYR A 192 -7.41 14.00 -5.75
CA TYR A 192 -6.49 14.78 -4.92
C TYR A 192 -6.86 14.70 -3.44
N ILE A 193 -8.16 14.76 -3.12
CA ILE A 193 -8.65 14.58 -1.75
C ILE A 193 -8.28 13.18 -1.25
N PHE A 194 -8.59 12.15 -2.03
CA PHE A 194 -8.34 10.77 -1.61
C PHE A 194 -6.87 10.38 -1.64
N LEU A 195 -6.02 11.03 -2.46
CA LEU A 195 -4.57 10.87 -2.39
C LEU A 195 -4.01 11.34 -1.04
N ILE A 196 -4.46 12.50 -0.56
CA ILE A 196 -4.05 13.03 0.74
C ILE A 196 -4.56 12.10 1.85
N LEU A 197 -5.82 11.66 1.78
CA LEU A 197 -6.40 10.77 2.78
C LEU A 197 -5.71 9.40 2.80
N ASP A 198 -5.44 8.81 1.63
CA ASP A 198 -4.77 7.51 1.50
C ASP A 198 -3.37 7.56 2.09
N ILE A 199 -2.54 8.52 1.70
CA ILE A 199 -1.19 8.63 2.27
C ILE A 199 -1.24 8.91 3.78
N SER A 200 -2.10 9.82 4.23
CA SER A 200 -2.30 10.07 5.66
C SER A 200 -2.70 8.80 6.40
N SER A 201 -3.51 7.95 5.78
CA SER A 201 -3.96 6.69 6.37
C SER A 201 -2.83 5.69 6.55
N TRP A 202 -1.78 5.68 5.71
CA TRP A 202 -0.61 4.81 5.91
C TRP A 202 0.13 5.17 7.21
N TRP A 203 0.33 6.47 7.45
CA TRP A 203 0.93 7.00 8.67
C TRP A 203 0.07 6.72 9.89
N LEU A 204 -1.23 6.96 9.79
CA LEU A 204 -2.18 6.68 10.87
C LEU A 204 -2.27 5.19 11.17
N THR A 205 -2.25 4.32 10.15
CA THR A 205 -2.28 2.85 10.32
C THR A 205 -1.04 2.37 11.05
N LYS A 206 0.13 2.96 10.79
CA LYS A 206 1.33 2.64 11.56
C LYS A 206 1.22 2.98 13.05
N LEU A 207 0.38 3.95 13.42
CA LEU A 207 0.14 4.33 14.82
C LEU A 207 -1.03 3.56 15.44
N ASN A 208 -2.07 3.26 14.66
CA ASN A 208 -3.26 2.55 15.11
C ASN A 208 -3.86 1.71 13.95
N PRO A 209 -4.02 0.39 14.12
CA PRO A 209 -4.43 -0.50 13.04
C PRO A 209 -5.83 -0.21 12.48
N ASN A 210 -6.71 0.47 13.22
CA ASN A 210 -8.07 0.77 12.78
C ASN A 210 -8.13 1.66 11.52
N PHE A 211 -7.05 2.43 11.25
CA PHE A 211 -6.97 3.27 10.06
C PHE A 211 -6.69 2.49 8.77
N ALA A 212 -6.43 1.18 8.83
CA ALA A 212 -6.23 0.33 7.65
C ALA A 212 -7.42 0.36 6.67
N TRP A 213 -8.64 0.52 7.19
CA TRP A 213 -9.84 0.70 6.36
C TRP A 213 -9.81 1.96 5.51
N LEU A 214 -9.21 3.04 6.02
CA LEU A 214 -9.11 4.30 5.29
C LEU A 214 -8.19 4.17 4.06
N VAL A 215 -7.20 3.28 4.11
CA VAL A 215 -6.34 2.91 2.97
C VAL A 215 -7.19 2.31 1.84
N ILE A 216 -8.04 1.34 2.18
CA ILE A 216 -8.91 0.64 1.21
C ILE A 216 -9.90 1.63 0.58
N ILE A 217 -10.54 2.46 1.40
CA ILE A 217 -11.50 3.47 0.94
C ILE A 217 -10.80 4.50 0.03
N GLY A 218 -9.62 4.98 0.44
CA GLY A 218 -8.82 5.95 -0.32
C GLY A 218 -8.44 5.43 -1.69
N GLY A 219 -7.79 4.27 -1.75
CA GLY A 219 -7.40 3.61 -2.99
C GLY A 219 -8.60 3.31 -3.90
N SER A 220 -9.71 2.83 -3.33
CA SER A 220 -10.91 2.49 -4.10
C SER A 220 -11.59 3.72 -4.70
N ALA A 221 -11.71 4.81 -3.95
CA ALA A 221 -12.31 6.06 -4.43
C ALA A 221 -11.48 6.67 -5.57
N MET A 222 -10.14 6.64 -5.46
CA MET A 222 -9.25 7.06 -6.55
C MET A 222 -9.42 6.18 -7.79
N ALA A 223 -9.50 4.85 -7.61
CA ALA A 223 -9.68 3.90 -8.72
C ALA A 223 -11.00 4.14 -9.47
N LEU A 224 -12.10 4.33 -8.74
CA LEU A 224 -13.41 4.61 -9.32
C LEU A 224 -13.42 5.95 -10.07
N SER A 225 -12.76 6.97 -9.52
CA SER A 225 -12.64 8.26 -10.19
C SER A 225 -11.83 8.16 -11.48
N PHE A 226 -10.69 7.48 -11.44
CA PHE A 226 -9.89 7.19 -12.63
C PHE A 226 -10.70 6.45 -13.69
N ALA A 227 -11.38 5.36 -13.31
CA ALA A 227 -12.16 4.53 -14.23
C ALA A 227 -13.26 5.34 -14.91
N PHE A 228 -13.99 6.18 -14.17
CA PHE A 228 -15.02 7.04 -14.74
C PHE A 228 -14.45 8.04 -15.74
N MET A 229 -13.41 8.79 -15.35
CA MET A 229 -12.78 9.79 -16.23
C MET A 229 -12.20 9.15 -17.50
N TRP A 230 -11.58 7.98 -17.35
CA TRP A 230 -11.03 7.19 -18.45
C TRP A 230 -12.13 6.74 -19.40
N THR A 231 -13.20 6.12 -18.88
CA THR A 231 -14.30 5.58 -19.71
C THR A 231 -15.00 6.69 -20.48
N VAL A 232 -15.33 7.81 -19.83
CA VAL A 232 -15.98 8.95 -20.51
C VAL A 232 -15.06 9.50 -21.60
N SER A 233 -13.77 9.70 -21.30
CA SER A 233 -12.82 10.26 -22.26
C SER A 233 -12.66 9.37 -23.50
N MET A 234 -12.51 8.06 -23.30
CA MET A 234 -12.42 7.07 -24.38
C MET A 234 -13.71 7.01 -25.20
N TYR A 235 -14.86 7.04 -24.54
CA TYR A 235 -16.17 7.05 -25.20
C TYR A 235 -16.36 8.30 -26.06
N GLU A 236 -16.07 9.48 -25.54
CA GLU A 236 -16.27 10.74 -26.26
C GLU A 236 -15.29 10.94 -27.42
N MET A 237 -14.06 10.43 -27.33
CA MET A 237 -13.11 10.51 -28.45
C MET A 237 -13.48 9.60 -29.63
N TRP A 238 -13.95 8.37 -29.35
CA TRP A 238 -14.02 7.31 -30.38
C TRP A 238 -15.41 6.78 -30.71
N ILE A 239 -16.35 6.82 -29.76
CA ILE A 239 -17.69 6.25 -29.94
C ILE A 239 -18.71 7.36 -30.21
N ARG A 240 -18.68 8.44 -29.43
CA ARG A 240 -19.62 9.57 -29.58
C ARG A 240 -19.63 10.19 -30.99
N PRO A 241 -18.49 10.46 -31.66
CA PRO A 241 -18.48 11.09 -32.98
C PRO A 241 -19.12 10.22 -34.07
N ARG A 242 -19.17 8.90 -33.87
CA ARG A 242 -19.83 7.95 -34.80
C ARG A 242 -21.36 8.00 -34.69
N LYS A 243 -21.90 8.54 -33.60
CA LYS A 243 -23.35 8.69 -33.35
C LYS A 243 -23.90 10.04 -33.81
N GLY A 244 -23.06 10.94 -34.31
CA GLY A 244 -23.44 12.28 -34.76
C GLY A 244 -22.44 13.35 -34.33
N VAL A 245 -22.60 14.55 -34.88
CA VAL A 245 -21.78 15.73 -34.55
C VAL A 245 -22.08 16.19 -33.12
N ASP A 246 -21.04 16.49 -32.35
CA ASP A 246 -21.16 17.01 -30.99
C ASP A 246 -20.88 18.51 -30.94
N ASN A 247 -21.95 19.29 -30.79
CA ASN A 247 -21.92 20.76 -30.82
C ASN A 247 -21.72 21.41 -29.44
N ARG A 248 -21.62 20.60 -28.37
CA ARG A 248 -21.46 21.09 -27.00
C ARG A 248 -20.04 21.62 -26.80
N ASP A 249 -19.88 22.68 -26.02
CA ASP A 249 -18.56 23.21 -25.65
C ASP A 249 -18.21 22.72 -24.26
N ALA A 250 -17.08 22.03 -24.08
CA ALA A 250 -16.77 21.39 -22.80
C ALA A 250 -16.28 22.37 -21.72
N LEU A 251 -15.90 23.59 -22.11
CA LEU A 251 -15.27 24.58 -21.24
C LEU A 251 -16.13 25.82 -20.98
N LEU A 252 -17.26 25.97 -21.70
CA LEU A 252 -18.20 27.10 -21.55
C LEU A 252 -19.44 26.73 -20.72
N ASP A 253 -19.32 25.74 -19.83
CA ASP A 253 -20.37 25.28 -18.90
C ASP A 253 -20.60 26.30 -17.75
N GLU A 254 -20.89 27.57 -18.06
CA GLU A 254 -21.40 28.57 -17.10
C GLU A 254 -22.89 28.40 -16.76
#